data_AF-A0A973N0L5-F1
#
_entry.id   AF-A0A973N0L5-F1
#
_cell.length_a   1.000
_cell.length_b   1.000
_cell.length_c   1.000
_cell.angle_alpha   90.00
_cell.angle_beta   90.00
_cell.angle_gamma   90.00
#
_symmetry.space_group_name_H-M   'P 1'
#
loop_
_entity.id
_entity.type
_entity.pdbx_description
1 polymer ?
#
loop_
_entity_poly.entity_id
_entity_poly.type
_entity_poly.pdbx_seq_one_letter_code
_entity_poly.pdbx_strand_id
1 'polypeptide(L)'
;SDLVFSEPARLLARLHATSGAATFRYRFAYVPEARRANADGGHGRELQFIFGAEGVPGAGIFSRGDREVASRMRSYWINFARSGDPNGPGLPHWDAAAARDRLLLITNDRTASADDPWSERLDRLTGESKN
;
A
#
# COMPACT_ATOMS: atom_id res chain seq x y z
N SER A 1 -14.19 6.78 0.53
CA SER A 1 -13.09 5.82 0.26
C SER A 1 -13.36 4.45 0.86
N ASP A 2 -13.84 4.39 2.10
CA ASP A 2 -13.88 3.14 2.86
C ASP A 2 -14.79 2.09 2.25
N LEU A 3 -16.05 2.44 2.01
CA LEU A 3 -17.04 1.53 1.42
C LEU A 3 -16.80 1.22 -0.06
N VAL A 4 -16.07 2.08 -0.78
CA VAL A 4 -15.85 1.95 -2.23
C VAL A 4 -14.57 1.21 -2.56
N PHE A 5 -13.51 1.40 -1.76
CA PHE A 5 -12.17 0.85 -2.05
C PHE A 5 -11.61 0.01 -0.90
N SER A 6 -11.59 0.55 0.32
CA SER A 6 -10.82 -0.10 1.41
C SER A 6 -11.49 -1.36 1.92
N GLU A 7 -12.80 -1.34 2.16
CA GLU A 7 -13.51 -2.51 2.68
C GLU A 7 -13.66 -3.63 1.65
N PRO A 8 -14.09 -3.37 0.39
CA PRO A 8 -14.11 -4.41 -0.62
C PRO A 8 -12.74 -5.07 -0.84
N ALA A 9 -11.65 -4.29 -0.84
CA ALA A 9 -10.30 -4.82 -0.96
C ALA A 9 -9.88 -5.63 0.29
N ARG A 10 -10.31 -5.24 1.49
CA ARG A 10 -10.07 -6.00 2.73
C ARG A 10 -10.78 -7.34 2.70
N LEU A 11 -12.07 -7.33 2.37
CA LEU A 11 -12.88 -8.54 2.27
C LEU A 11 -12.30 -9.51 1.23
N LEU A 12 -11.97 -9.02 0.03
CA LEU A 12 -11.37 -9.86 -1.01
C LEU A 12 -10.06 -10.49 -0.54
N ALA A 13 -9.19 -9.73 0.12
CA ALA A 13 -7.94 -10.26 0.64
C ALA A 13 -8.16 -11.34 1.73
N ARG A 14 -9.12 -11.13 2.64
CA ARG A 14 -9.50 -12.13 3.64
C ARG A 14 -9.99 -13.43 2.97
N LEU A 15 -10.89 -13.31 1.99
CA LEU A 15 -11.42 -14.45 1.23
C LEU A 15 -10.34 -15.17 0.40
N HIS A 16 -9.38 -14.43 -0.16
CA HIS A 16 -8.26 -15.05 -0.86
C HIS A 16 -7.34 -15.81 0.12
N ALA A 17 -7.06 -15.23 1.29
CA ALA A 17 -6.22 -15.86 2.31
C ALA A 17 -6.82 -17.16 2.88
N THR A 18 -8.16 -17.32 2.93
CA THR A 18 -8.79 -18.58 3.39
C THR A 18 -8.55 -19.75 2.44
N SER A 19 -8.16 -19.50 1.19
CA SER A 19 -7.74 -20.54 0.24
C SER A 19 -6.33 -21.10 0.52
N GLY A 20 -5.60 -20.51 1.49
CA GLY A 20 -4.20 -20.83 1.77
C GLY A 20 -3.20 -20.11 0.87
N ALA A 21 -3.67 -19.29 -0.08
CA ALA A 21 -2.81 -18.51 -0.96
C ALA A 21 -2.17 -17.31 -0.25
N ALA A 22 -0.88 -17.08 -0.52
CA ALA A 22 -0.18 -15.89 -0.05
C ALA A 22 -0.88 -14.63 -0.58
N THR A 23 -1.23 -13.72 0.32
CA THR A 23 -2.02 -12.53 0.02
C THR A 23 -1.31 -11.31 0.56
N PHE A 24 -1.10 -10.30 -0.28
CA PHE A 24 -0.36 -9.09 0.11
C PHE A 24 -1.23 -7.86 -0.12
N ARG A 25 -1.38 -7.05 0.93
CA ARG A 25 -2.17 -5.82 0.91
C ARG A 25 -1.28 -4.65 1.31
N TYR A 26 -1.48 -3.48 0.71
CA TYR A 26 -0.75 -2.27 1.06
C TYR A 26 -1.69 -1.06 1.16
N ARG A 27 -1.25 -0.05 1.89
CA ARG A 27 -1.89 1.26 1.96
C ARG A 27 -0.87 2.32 1.55
N PHE A 28 -1.17 3.01 0.45
CA PHE A 28 -0.36 4.12 -0.04
C PHE A 28 -0.91 5.44 0.50
N ALA A 29 -0.14 6.08 1.37
CA ALA A 29 -0.44 7.38 1.98
C ALA A 29 0.73 8.37 1.85
N TYR A 30 1.73 8.05 1.03
CA TYR A 30 2.87 8.91 0.78
C TYR A 30 2.46 10.13 -0.07
N VAL A 31 2.85 11.32 0.37
CA VAL A 31 2.69 12.56 -0.40
C VAL A 31 4.05 13.04 -0.90
N PRO A 32 4.26 13.19 -2.22
CA PRO A 32 5.50 13.72 -2.76
C PRO A 32 5.84 15.07 -2.15
N GLU A 33 7.12 15.35 -1.96
CA GLU A 33 7.59 16.56 -1.27
C GLU A 33 7.00 17.85 -1.89
N ALA A 34 7.02 17.95 -3.21
CA ALA A 34 6.48 19.09 -3.96
C ALA A 34 4.95 19.29 -3.79
N ARG A 35 4.24 18.29 -3.25
CA ARG A 35 2.79 18.30 -3.05
C ARG A 35 2.40 18.45 -1.57
N ARG A 36 3.34 18.44 -0.62
CA ARG A 36 3.02 18.42 0.83
C ARG A 36 2.23 19.64 1.30
N ALA A 37 2.53 20.83 0.79
CA ALA A 37 1.82 22.05 1.15
C ALA A 37 0.35 22.05 0.70
N ASN A 38 0.05 21.33 -0.38
CA ASN A 38 -1.28 21.20 -0.97
C ASN A 38 -1.58 19.72 -1.23
N ALA A 39 -1.54 18.93 -0.15
CA ALA A 39 -1.74 17.49 -0.25
C ALA A 39 -3.17 17.20 -0.71
N ASP A 40 -3.30 16.61 -1.90
CA ASP A 40 -4.58 16.21 -2.45
C ASP A 40 -4.90 14.73 -2.17
N GLY A 41 -6.16 14.48 -1.81
CA GLY A 41 -6.71 13.13 -1.69
C GLY A 41 -7.16 12.62 -3.05
N GLY A 42 -6.24 12.15 -3.88
CA GLY A 42 -6.52 11.61 -5.21
C GLY A 42 -6.43 10.07 -5.27
N HIS A 43 -7.35 9.43 -6.00
CA HIS A 43 -7.26 8.00 -6.34
C HIS A 43 -6.19 7.76 -7.42
N GLY A 44 -5.44 6.67 -7.33
CA GLY A 44 -4.42 6.27 -8.32
C GLY A 44 -3.09 7.02 -8.23
N ARG A 45 -2.83 7.72 -7.12
CA ARG A 45 -1.58 8.50 -6.92
C ARG A 45 -0.34 7.63 -6.81
N GLU A 46 -0.48 6.36 -6.48
CA GLU A 46 0.58 5.36 -6.45
C GLU A 46 1.04 4.93 -7.84
N LEU A 47 0.21 5.10 -8.88
CA LEU A 47 0.51 4.62 -10.24
C LEU A 47 1.80 5.24 -10.78
N GLN A 48 2.00 6.54 -10.56
CA GLN A 48 3.23 7.24 -10.95
C GLN A 48 4.50 6.68 -10.27
N PHE A 49 4.39 6.13 -9.06
CA PHE A 49 5.52 5.49 -8.37
C PHE A 49 5.83 4.10 -8.95
N ILE A 50 4.81 3.41 -9.45
CA ILE A 50 4.92 2.07 -10.06
C ILE A 50 5.42 2.17 -11.50
N PHE A 51 4.86 3.07 -12.31
CA PHE A 51 5.09 3.13 -13.75
C PHE A 51 6.25 4.03 -14.19
N GLY A 52 7.05 4.53 -13.23
CA GLY A 52 8.28 5.26 -13.54
C GLY A 52 8.01 6.64 -14.15
N ALA A 53 7.06 7.39 -13.58
CA ALA A 53 6.71 8.73 -14.06
C ALA A 53 7.61 9.83 -13.49
N GLU A 54 8.83 9.50 -13.05
CA GLU A 54 9.77 10.50 -12.54
C GLU A 54 10.09 11.55 -13.61
N GLY A 55 9.98 12.83 -13.24
CA GLY A 55 10.21 13.93 -14.18
C GLY A 55 9.04 14.24 -15.13
N VAL A 56 7.95 13.47 -15.11
CA VAL A 56 6.73 13.80 -15.85
C VAL A 56 6.07 15.04 -15.21
N PRO A 57 5.77 16.11 -15.99
CA PRO A 57 5.05 17.27 -15.49
C PRO A 57 3.75 16.84 -14.80
N GLY A 58 3.56 17.27 -13.55
CA GLY A 58 2.39 16.93 -12.75
C GLY A 58 2.55 15.71 -11.84
N ALA A 59 3.53 14.83 -12.04
CA ALA A 59 3.77 13.70 -11.14
C ALA A 59 4.24 14.16 -9.74
N GLY A 60 5.17 15.12 -9.71
CA GLY A 60 5.68 15.65 -8.44
C GLY A 60 6.72 14.76 -7.77
N ILE A 61 7.20 13.71 -8.43
CA ILE A 61 8.28 12.82 -7.96
C ILE A 61 9.63 13.46 -8.33
N PHE A 62 10.08 14.40 -7.51
CA PHE A 62 11.26 15.24 -7.81
C PHE A 62 12.37 15.15 -6.77
N SER A 63 12.03 14.89 -5.50
CA SER A 63 13.01 14.78 -4.42
C SER A 63 13.74 13.43 -4.47
N ARG A 64 14.86 13.33 -3.75
CA ARG A 64 15.52 12.04 -3.53
C ARG A 64 14.59 11.06 -2.81
N GLY A 65 13.87 11.54 -1.80
CA GLY A 65 12.93 10.71 -1.04
C GLY A 65 11.78 10.16 -1.89
N ASP A 66 11.23 10.98 -2.81
CA ASP A 66 10.16 10.51 -3.70
C ASP A 66 10.65 9.38 -4.59
N ARG A 67 11.87 9.52 -5.16
CA ARG A 67 12.50 8.50 -6.00
C ARG A 67 12.82 7.21 -5.22
N GLU A 68 13.25 7.33 -3.97
CA GLU A 68 13.49 6.17 -3.11
C GLU A 68 12.20 5.38 -2.84
N VAL A 69 11.09 6.06 -2.57
CA VAL A 69 9.77 5.42 -2.43
C VAL A 69 9.33 4.77 -3.74
N ALA A 70 9.53 5.45 -4.88
CA ALA A 70 9.20 4.90 -6.20
C ALA A 70 10.02 3.64 -6.51
N SER A 71 11.32 3.67 -6.21
CA SER A 71 12.21 2.51 -6.37
C SER A 71 11.77 1.32 -5.51
N ARG A 72 11.37 1.54 -4.25
CA ARG A 72 10.86 0.47 -3.38
C ARG A 72 9.56 -0.10 -3.91
N MET A 73 8.60 0.75 -4.29
CA MET A 73 7.32 0.32 -4.87
C MET A 73 7.52 -0.55 -6.11
N ARG A 74 8.37 -0.12 -7.05
CA ARG A 74 8.68 -0.92 -8.23
C ARG A 74 9.34 -2.24 -7.88
N SER A 75 10.26 -2.26 -6.92
CA SER A 75 10.95 -3.49 -6.52
C SER A 75 9.96 -4.52 -5.97
N TYR A 76 9.02 -4.11 -5.10
CA TYR A 76 7.96 -5.00 -4.61
C TYR A 76 7.10 -5.56 -5.75
N TRP A 77 6.66 -4.70 -6.69
CA TRP A 77 5.83 -5.13 -7.82
C TRP A 77 6.58 -6.06 -8.78
N ILE A 78 7.85 -5.78 -9.08
CA ILE A 78 8.68 -6.61 -9.94
C ILE A 78 8.93 -7.98 -9.30
N ASN A 79 9.23 -8.02 -8.00
CA ASN A 79 9.43 -9.27 -7.27
C ASN A 79 8.15 -10.12 -7.27
N PHE A 80 7.01 -9.50 -6.94
CA PHE A 80 5.72 -10.17 -6.94
C PHE A 80 5.37 -10.73 -8.32
N ALA A 81 5.58 -9.96 -9.39
CA ALA A 81 5.36 -10.44 -10.76
C ALA A 81 6.27 -11.61 -11.15
N ARG A 82 7.49 -11.68 -10.58
CA ARG A 82 8.46 -12.74 -10.90
C ARG A 82 8.21 -14.04 -10.14
N SER A 83 7.81 -13.97 -8.86
CA SER A 83 7.76 -15.15 -7.99
C SER A 83 6.50 -15.30 -7.14
N GLY A 84 5.60 -14.31 -7.15
CA GLY A 84 4.47 -14.26 -6.23
C GLY A 84 4.81 -13.78 -4.81
N ASP A 85 6.08 -13.49 -4.52
CA ASP A 85 6.55 -12.90 -3.25
C ASP A 85 7.13 -11.50 -3.52
N PRO A 86 6.58 -10.43 -2.93
CA PRO A 86 7.08 -9.08 -3.15
C PRO A 86 8.44 -8.83 -2.49
N ASN A 87 8.87 -9.67 -1.54
CA ASN A 87 10.06 -9.42 -0.73
C ASN A 87 11.37 -9.57 -1.53
N GLY A 88 12.41 -8.87 -1.05
CA GLY A 88 13.74 -8.94 -1.65
C GLY A 88 14.78 -8.13 -0.89
N PRO A 89 16.08 -8.25 -1.26
CA PRO A 89 17.17 -7.56 -0.60
C PRO A 89 16.97 -6.04 -0.55
N GLY A 90 17.25 -5.43 0.60
CA GLY A 90 17.17 -3.97 0.78
C GLY A 90 15.74 -3.40 0.89
N LEU A 91 14.71 -4.24 0.88
CA LEU A 91 13.33 -3.83 1.12
C LEU A 91 12.91 -4.11 2.56
N PRO A 92 12.13 -3.21 3.19
CA PRO A 92 11.37 -3.57 4.38
C PRO A 92 10.55 -4.83 4.14
N HIS A 93 10.50 -5.72 5.13
CA HIS A 93 9.73 -6.95 4.98
C HIS A 93 8.24 -6.64 4.85
N TRP A 94 7.59 -7.27 3.88
CA TRP A 94 6.15 -7.22 3.65
C TRP A 94 5.54 -8.56 4.04
N ASP A 95 4.95 -8.61 5.24
CA ASP A 95 4.21 -9.77 5.73
C ASP A 95 3.02 -10.08 4.83
N ALA A 96 2.83 -11.36 4.51
CA ALA A 96 1.56 -11.81 3.94
C ALA A 96 0.42 -11.52 4.94
N ALA A 97 -0.69 -11.00 4.43
CA ALA A 97 -1.92 -10.69 5.16
C ALA A 97 -2.65 -11.97 5.61
N ALA A 98 -2.00 -12.77 6.44
CA ALA A 98 -2.61 -13.95 7.06
C ALA A 98 -3.43 -13.51 8.28
N ALA A 99 -4.76 -13.62 8.18
CA ALA A 99 -5.78 -13.54 9.24
C ALA A 99 -5.85 -12.27 10.14
N ARG A 100 -4.86 -11.38 10.14
CA ARG A 100 -4.77 -10.22 11.06
C ARG A 100 -4.90 -8.86 10.41
N ASP A 101 -5.51 -8.78 9.22
CA ASP A 101 -5.64 -7.54 8.43
C ASP A 101 -4.32 -6.76 8.28
N ARG A 102 -3.18 -7.45 8.28
CA ARG A 102 -1.87 -6.80 8.10
C ARG A 102 -1.73 -6.27 6.68
N LEU A 103 -1.02 -5.16 6.57
CA LEU A 103 -0.70 -4.53 5.29
C LEU A 103 0.67 -3.85 5.34
N LEU A 104 1.26 -3.63 4.17
CA LEU A 104 2.40 -2.73 4.02
C LEU A 104 1.91 -1.28 4.04
N LEU A 105 2.29 -0.53 5.07
CA LEU A 105 1.97 0.89 5.16
C LEU A 105 3.10 1.71 4.54
N ILE A 106 2.76 2.56 3.57
CA ILE A 106 3.70 3.44 2.88
C ILE A 106 3.28 4.88 3.15
N THR A 107 3.93 5.53 4.10
CA THR A 107 3.72 6.94 4.47
C THR A 107 4.97 7.76 4.22
N ASN A 108 4.87 9.07 4.45
CA ASN A 108 6.03 9.95 4.42
C ASN A 108 7.11 9.60 5.46
N ASP A 109 6.73 8.96 6.57
CA ASP A 109 7.63 8.68 7.69
C ASP A 109 8.19 7.26 7.65
N ARG A 110 7.44 6.30 7.10
CA ARG A 110 7.82 4.89 7.12
C ARG A 110 7.26 4.07 5.97
N THR A 111 7.99 3.00 5.65
CA THR A 111 7.53 1.85 4.86
C THR A 111 7.70 0.60 5.72
N ALA A 112 6.61 0.01 6.17
CA ALA A 112 6.68 -1.16 7.05
C ALA A 112 5.36 -1.95 7.07
N SER A 113 5.46 -3.26 7.27
CA SER A 113 4.29 -4.08 7.63
C SER A 113 3.79 -3.75 9.03
N ALA A 114 2.47 -3.58 9.13
CA ALA A 114 1.77 -3.31 10.36
C ALA A 114 0.31 -3.82 10.25
N ASP A 115 -0.39 -3.83 11.37
CA ASP A 115 -1.85 -4.04 11.37
C ASP A 115 -2.52 -2.85 10.65
N ASP A 116 -3.62 -3.09 9.91
CA ASP A 116 -4.33 -2.01 9.22
C ASP A 116 -4.82 -0.97 10.23
N PRO A 117 -4.32 0.28 10.20
CA PRO A 117 -4.71 1.30 11.17
C PRO A 117 -6.20 1.67 11.05
N TRP A 118 -6.88 1.23 10.00
CA TRP A 118 -8.32 1.46 9.82
C TRP A 118 -9.16 0.24 10.14
N SER A 119 -8.60 -0.87 10.64
CA SER A 119 -9.36 -2.10 10.91
C SER A 119 -10.60 -1.84 11.77
N GLU A 120 -10.46 -1.15 12.91
CA GLU A 120 -11.60 -0.84 13.81
C GLU A 120 -12.64 0.07 13.16
N ARG A 121 -12.21 0.97 12.28
CA ARG A 121 -13.10 1.86 11.54
C ARG A 121 -13.89 1.07 10.49
N LEU A 122 -13.24 0.12 9.82
CA LEU A 122 -13.83 -0.74 8.81
C LEU A 122 -14.79 -1.77 9.43
N ASP A 123 -14.38 -2.38 10.54
CA ASP A 123 -15.17 -3.29 11.38
C ASP A 123 -16.51 -2.65 11.81
N ARG A 124 -16.48 -1.39 12.26
CA ARG A 124 -17.71 -0.64 12.59
C ARG A 124 -18.62 -0.38 11.40
N LEU A 125 -18.07 -0.23 10.19
CA LEU A 125 -18.86 0.01 8.98
C LEU A 125 -19.59 -1.26 8.52
N THR A 126 -19.02 -2.44 8.77
CA THR A 126 -19.60 -3.73 8.39
C THR A 126 -20.41 -4.41 9.49
N GLY A 127 -20.41 -3.84 10.71
CA GLY A 127 -21.07 -4.45 11.86
C GLY A 127 -20.30 -5.63 12.46
N GLU A 128 -19.04 -5.83 12.06
CA GLU A 128 -18.14 -6.83 12.62
C GLU A 128 -17.50 -6.25 13.90
N SER A 129 -18.07 -6.45 15.08
CA SER A 129 -17.36 -6.10 16.34
C SER A 129 -16.44 -7.25 16.77
N LYS A 130 -15.19 -6.93 17.15
CA LYS A 130 -14.33 -7.90 17.86
C LYS A 130 -14.98 -8.20 19.22
N ASN A 131 -15.47 -9.42 19.39
CA ASN A 131 -15.79 -10.01 20.70
C ASN A 131 -14.51 -10.34 21.47
#